data_AF-A0A7J7LMN9-F1
#
_entry.id   AF-A0A7J7LMN9-F1
#
_cell.length_a   1.000
_cell.length_b   1.000
_cell.length_c   1.000
_cell.angle_alpha   90.00
_cell.angle_beta   90.00
_cell.angle_gamma   90.00
#
_symmetry.space_group_name_H-M   'P 1'
#
loop_
_entity.id
_entity.type
_entity.pdbx_description
1 polymer ?
#
loop_
_entity_poly.entity_id
_entity_poly.type
_entity_poly.pdbx_seq_one_letter_code
_entity_poly.pdbx_strand_id
1 'polypeptide(L)'
;MQQLLVVVIALLEKIHRVIVDNQLFKPGERVAIGASGGKDSTVPAFVLSVLNCQHNYGLDLFLLSIDEGITRHWNDSFEIVKRNEVQYGLPLKVVPYKDLYGWTMDDSENDRTEK
;
A
#
# COMPACT_ATOMS: atom_id res chain seq x y z
N MET A 1 -5.89 -28.41 -0.31
CA MET A 1 -6.52 -27.16 -0.79
C MET A 1 -7.66 -26.65 0.10
N GLN A 2 -8.57 -27.50 0.58
CA GLN A 2 -9.77 -27.05 1.32
C GLN A 2 -9.49 -26.35 2.67
N GLN A 3 -8.49 -26.79 3.44
CA GLN A 3 -8.10 -26.12 4.70
C GLN A 3 -7.50 -24.72 4.50
N LEU A 4 -6.72 -24.51 3.43
CA LEU A 4 -6.10 -23.21 3.16
C LEU A 4 -7.14 -22.13 2.88
N LEU A 5 -8.19 -22.48 2.14
CA LEU A 5 -9.29 -21.56 1.81
C LEU A 5 -10.05 -21.11 3.07
N VAL A 6 -10.29 -22.03 4.02
CA VAL A 6 -10.96 -21.72 5.29
C VAL A 6 -10.18 -20.69 6.11
N VAL A 7 -8.84 -20.81 6.14
CA VAL A 7 -7.99 -19.85 6.86
C VAL A 7 -8.08 -18.45 6.26
N VAL A 8 -8.05 -18.34 4.93
CA VAL A 8 -8.14 -17.04 4.24
C VAL A 8 -9.49 -16.38 4.50
N ILE A 9 -10.60 -17.12 4.41
CA ILE A 9 -11.94 -16.59 4.70
C ILE A 9 -12.03 -16.12 6.15
N ALA A 10 -11.55 -16.92 7.11
CA ALA A 10 -11.56 -16.56 8.52
C ALA A 10 -10.74 -15.30 8.82
N LEU A 11 -9.64 -15.09 8.09
CA LEU A 11 -8.83 -13.87 8.20
C LEU A 11 -9.59 -12.64 7.69
N LEU A 12 -10.20 -12.72 6.51
CA LEU A 12 -10.98 -11.62 5.92
C LEU A 12 -12.14 -11.21 6.83
N GLU A 13 -12.89 -12.19 7.35
CA GLU A 13 -13.97 -11.97 8.31
C GLU A 13 -13.49 -11.30 9.60
N LYS A 14 -12.35 -11.73 10.13
CA LYS A 14 -11.77 -11.11 11.32
C LYS A 14 -11.39 -9.66 11.07
N ILE A 15 -10.80 -9.35 9.91
CA ILE A 15 -10.42 -7.98 9.54
C ILE A 15 -11.67 -7.12 9.32
N HIS A 16 -12.71 -7.65 8.65
CA HIS A 16 -14.00 -6.98 8.49
C HIS A 16 -14.59 -6.56 9.85
N ARG A 17 -14.65 -7.49 10.81
CA ARG A 17 -15.15 -7.19 12.17
C ARG A 17 -14.35 -6.07 12.83
N VAL A 18 -13.03 -6.13 12.78
CA VAL A 18 -12.18 -5.06 13.35
C VAL A 18 -12.48 -3.71 12.71
N ILE A 19 -12.67 -3.65 11.38
CA ILE A 19 -13.01 -2.41 10.67
C ILE A 19 -14.35 -1.84 11.15
N VAL A 20 -15.38 -2.70 11.25
CA VAL A 20 -16.74 -2.28 11.62
C VAL A 20 -16.84 -1.92 13.11
N ASP A 21 -16.31 -2.77 13.99
CA ASP A 21 -16.39 -2.60 15.45
C ASP A 21 -15.67 -1.33 15.92
N ASN A 22 -14.57 -0.95 15.24
CA ASN A 22 -13.80 0.25 15.56
C ASN A 22 -14.17 1.45 14.67
N GLN A 23 -15.15 1.31 13.77
CA GLN A 23 -15.56 2.36 12.84
C GLN A 23 -14.37 3.01 12.12
N LEU A 24 -13.43 2.20 11.63
CA LEU A 24 -12.15 2.69 11.09
C LEU A 24 -12.31 3.60 9.87
N PHE A 25 -13.40 3.43 9.12
CA PHE A 25 -13.70 4.21 7.93
C PHE A 25 -15.16 4.63 7.90
N LYS A 26 -15.42 5.70 7.14
CA LYS A 26 -16.76 6.14 6.76
C LYS A 26 -16.98 5.95 5.26
N PRO A 27 -18.20 5.63 4.83
CA PRO A 27 -18.52 5.56 3.41
C PRO A 27 -18.15 6.86 2.68
N GLY A 28 -17.51 6.73 1.51
CA GLY A 28 -17.03 7.85 0.71
C GLY A 28 -15.67 8.42 1.13
N GLU A 29 -15.04 7.90 2.19
CA GLU A 29 -13.69 8.33 2.56
C GLU A 29 -12.64 7.88 1.54
N ARG A 30 -11.66 8.77 1.34
CA ARG A 30 -10.45 8.49 0.57
C ARG A 30 -9.38 7.90 1.46
N VAL A 31 -8.96 6.68 1.15
CA VAL A 31 -7.99 5.93 1.96
C VAL A 31 -6.75 5.61 1.13
N ALA A 32 -5.61 6.12 1.59
CA ALA A 32 -4.30 5.80 1.02
C ALA A 32 -3.75 4.51 1.65
N ILE A 33 -3.25 3.60 0.82
CA ILE A 33 -2.56 2.38 1.27
C ILE A 33 -1.10 2.49 0.90
N GLY A 34 -0.22 2.53 1.89
CA GLY A 34 1.23 2.57 1.67
C GLY A 34 1.71 1.31 0.96
N ALA A 35 2.31 1.47 -0.23
CA ALA A 35 2.81 0.39 -1.07
C ALA A 35 4.32 0.51 -1.26
N SER A 36 5.07 -0.33 -0.54
CA SER A 36 6.55 -0.41 -0.61
C SER A 36 7.07 -1.44 -1.61
N GLY A 37 6.19 -2.25 -2.22
CA GLY A 37 6.56 -3.39 -3.08
C GLY A 37 6.82 -4.70 -2.32
N GLY A 38 6.83 -4.66 -0.98
CA GLY A 38 6.92 -5.83 -0.12
C GLY A 38 5.60 -6.60 0.04
N LYS A 39 5.70 -7.82 0.59
CA LYS A 39 4.53 -8.66 0.89
C LYS A 39 3.60 -8.00 1.92
N ASP A 40 4.18 -7.39 2.95
CA ASP A 40 3.43 -6.81 4.08
C ASP A 40 2.61 -5.57 3.68
N SER A 41 3.01 -4.84 2.64
CA SER A 41 2.26 -3.70 2.11
C SER A 41 1.27 -4.10 1.01
N THR A 42 1.52 -5.21 0.32
CA THR A 42 0.63 -5.73 -0.74
C THR A 42 -0.59 -6.47 -0.17
N VAL A 43 -0.44 -7.16 0.97
CA VAL A 43 -1.55 -7.91 1.60
C VAL A 43 -2.69 -6.99 2.06
N PRO A 44 -2.45 -5.87 2.77
CA PRO A 44 -3.51 -4.94 3.14
C PRO A 44 -4.22 -4.33 1.92
N ALA A 45 -3.49 -4.00 0.86
CA ALA A 45 -4.07 -3.51 -0.39
C ALA A 45 -5.06 -4.51 -0.99
N PHE A 46 -4.69 -5.79 -1.04
CA PHE A 46 -5.56 -6.86 -1.52
C PHE A 46 -6.76 -7.09 -0.59
N VAL A 47 -6.54 -7.17 0.72
CA VAL A 47 -7.63 -7.42 1.67
C VAL A 47 -8.66 -6.30 1.65
N LEU A 48 -8.20 -5.04 1.65
CA LEU A 48 -9.10 -3.88 1.64
C LEU A 48 -9.86 -3.76 0.32
N SER A 49 -9.25 -4.07 -0.83
CA SER A 49 -9.97 -4.06 -2.12
C SER A 49 -11.06 -5.13 -2.17
N VAL A 50 -10.76 -6.33 -1.69
CA VAL A 50 -11.73 -7.43 -1.60
C VAL A 50 -12.88 -7.07 -0.65
N LEU A 51 -12.58 -6.61 0.57
CA LEU A 51 -13.61 -6.25 1.55
C LEU A 51 -14.46 -5.04 1.12
N ASN A 52 -13.84 -4.03 0.48
CA ASN A 52 -14.56 -2.86 -0.03
C ASN A 52 -15.59 -3.26 -1.09
N CYS A 53 -15.25 -4.21 -1.97
CA CYS A 53 -16.18 -4.77 -2.96
C CYS A 53 -17.24 -5.67 -2.32
N GLN A 54 -16.83 -6.61 -1.46
CA GLN A 54 -17.72 -7.61 -0.86
C GLN A 54 -18.76 -7.01 0.10
N HIS A 55 -18.36 -6.06 0.93
CA HIS A 55 -19.21 -5.43 1.94
C HIS A 55 -19.70 -4.04 1.52
N ASN A 56 -19.34 -3.57 0.32
CA ASN A 56 -19.74 -2.29 -0.23
C ASN A 56 -19.47 -1.11 0.72
N TYR A 57 -18.25 -1.05 1.28
CA TYR A 57 -17.87 0.06 2.19
C TYR A 57 -17.95 1.42 1.50
N GLY A 58 -17.79 1.48 0.17
CA GLY A 58 -17.84 2.71 -0.61
C GLY A 58 -16.60 3.58 -0.41
N LEU A 59 -15.45 2.97 -0.13
CA LEU A 59 -14.17 3.68 0.03
C LEU A 59 -13.55 3.97 -1.34
N ASP A 60 -12.97 5.17 -1.47
CA ASP A 60 -12.09 5.51 -2.59
C ASP A 60 -10.65 5.15 -2.21
N LEU A 61 -10.25 3.95 -2.62
CA LEU A 61 -8.96 3.35 -2.28
C LEU A 61 -7.90 3.70 -3.33
N PHE A 62 -6.70 4.09 -2.89
CA PHE A 62 -5.55 4.30 -3.76
C PHE A 62 -4.24 3.84 -3.11
N LEU A 63 -3.27 3.46 -3.93
CA LEU A 63 -1.94 3.09 -3.49
C LEU A 63 -1.07 4.35 -3.40
N LEU A 64 -0.27 4.46 -2.34
CA LEU A 64 0.70 5.53 -2.16
C LEU A 64 2.09 4.91 -2.01
N SER A 65 3.01 5.30 -2.88
CA SER A 65 4.42 4.88 -2.80
C SER A 65 5.33 6.12 -2.74
N ILE A 66 6.40 6.04 -1.96
CA ILE A 66 7.41 7.10 -1.86
C ILE A 66 8.63 6.64 -2.65
N ASP A 67 9.07 7.47 -3.58
CA ASP A 67 10.31 7.26 -4.32
C ASP A 67 11.49 7.88 -3.54
N GLU A 68 12.23 7.02 -2.85
CA GLU A 68 13.42 7.38 -2.05
C GLU A 68 14.65 7.71 -2.90
N GLY A 69 14.61 7.47 -4.22
CA GLY A 69 15.73 7.78 -5.13
C GLY A 69 16.88 6.75 -5.11
N ILE A 70 16.70 5.56 -4.53
CA ILE A 70 17.73 4.51 -4.50
C ILE A 70 17.70 3.74 -5.82
N THR A 71 18.53 4.20 -6.78
CA THR A 71 18.56 3.82 -8.21
C THR A 71 18.56 2.31 -8.49
N ARG A 72 19.09 1.49 -7.59
CA ARG A 72 19.24 0.04 -7.81
C ARG A 72 18.06 -0.80 -7.29
N HIS A 73 17.31 -0.32 -6.30
CA HIS A 73 16.14 -1.03 -5.71
C HIS A 73 14.80 -0.56 -6.27
N TRP A 74 14.79 0.62 -6.92
CA TRP A 74 13.60 1.22 -7.50
C TRP A 74 13.03 0.36 -8.64
N ASN A 75 13.87 -0.16 -9.53
CA ASN A 75 13.40 -0.82 -10.74
C ASN A 75 12.56 -2.09 -10.44
N ASP A 76 13.02 -2.94 -9.54
CA ASP A 76 12.33 -4.20 -9.21
C ASP A 76 11.07 -3.96 -8.35
N SER A 77 11.15 -3.04 -7.38
CA SER A 77 10.04 -2.76 -6.47
C SER A 77 8.92 -1.98 -7.18
N PHE A 78 9.27 -1.06 -8.08
CA PHE A 78 8.32 -0.25 -8.82
C PHE A 78 7.49 -1.07 -9.82
N GLU A 79 8.10 -2.07 -10.47
CA GLU A 79 7.35 -3.00 -11.33
C GLU A 79 6.30 -3.80 -10.55
N ILE A 80 6.61 -4.22 -9.32
CA ILE A 80 5.66 -4.92 -8.44
C ILE A 80 4.50 -3.99 -8.06
N VAL A 81 4.78 -2.75 -7.69
CA VAL A 81 3.74 -1.79 -7.29
C VAL A 81 2.85 -1.41 -8.49
N LYS A 82 3.43 -1.24 -9.69
CA LYS A 82 2.65 -1.06 -10.93
C LYS A 82 1.79 -2.29 -11.27
N ARG A 83 2.31 -3.49 -11.08
CA ARG A 83 1.50 -4.71 -11.26
C ARG A 83 0.33 -4.74 -10.28
N ASN A 84 0.53 -4.32 -9.03
CA ASN A 84 -0.52 -4.26 -8.02
C ASN A 84 -1.63 -3.25 -8.39
N GLU A 85 -1.29 -2.09 -8.97
CA GLU A 85 -2.28 -1.14 -9.50
C GLU A 85 -3.20 -1.82 -10.51
N VAL A 86 -2.63 -2.50 -11.51
CA VAL A 86 -3.41 -3.19 -12.55
C VAL A 86 -4.20 -4.36 -11.98
N GLN A 87 -3.59 -5.16 -11.11
CA GLN A 87 -4.20 -6.37 -10.56
C GLN A 87 -5.38 -6.07 -9.63
N TYR A 88 -5.28 -5.00 -8.83
CA TYR A 88 -6.32 -4.64 -7.87
C TYR A 88 -7.25 -3.52 -8.35
N GLY A 89 -6.94 -2.90 -9.50
CA GLY A 89 -7.69 -1.75 -10.02
C GLY A 89 -7.60 -0.53 -9.10
N LEU A 90 -6.51 -0.40 -8.34
CA LEU A 90 -6.31 0.67 -7.37
C LEU A 90 -5.34 1.70 -7.95
N PRO A 91 -5.74 2.96 -8.14
CA PRO A 91 -4.85 4.00 -8.67
C PRO A 91 -3.58 4.14 -7.84
N LEU A 92 -2.42 4.23 -8.49
CA LEU A 92 -1.14 4.43 -7.81
C LEU A 92 -0.69 5.89 -7.88
N LYS A 93 -0.43 6.49 -6.71
CA LYS A 93 0.27 7.76 -6.56
C LYS A 93 1.68 7.52 -6.07
N VAL A 94 2.66 7.96 -6.86
CA VAL A 94 4.08 7.92 -6.49
C VAL A 94 4.52 9.34 -6.19
N VAL A 95 5.13 9.54 -5.03
CA VAL A 95 5.62 10.85 -4.57
C VAL A 95 7.14 10.82 -4.43
N PRO A 96 7.89 11.68 -5.12
CA PRO A 96 9.34 11.76 -4.95
C PRO A 96 9.71 12.28 -3.57
N TYR A 97 10.69 11.67 -2.91
CA TYR A 97 11.22 12.15 -1.63
C TYR A 97 11.74 13.59 -1.73
N LYS A 98 12.34 13.93 -2.89
CA LYS A 98 12.80 15.28 -3.22
C LYS A 98 11.69 16.33 -3.18
N ASP A 99 10.47 15.98 -3.58
CA ASP A 99 9.32 16.89 -3.57
C ASP A 99 8.77 17.10 -2.16
N LEU A 100 9.03 16.15 -1.24
CA LEU A 100 8.59 16.22 0.15
C LEU A 100 9.56 17.00 1.03
N TYR A 101 10.88 16.83 0.81
CA TYR A 101 11.91 17.31 1.74
C TYR A 101 12.94 18.26 1.10
N GLY A 102 12.87 18.49 -0.21
CA GLY A 102 13.79 19.37 -0.94
C GLY A 102 15.16 18.75 -1.27
N TRP A 103 15.54 17.65 -0.62
CA TRP A 103 16.79 16.90 -0.81
C TRP A 103 16.49 15.41 -1.02
N THR A 104 17.36 14.66 -1.70
CA THR A 104 17.25 13.19 -1.80
C THR A 104 17.92 12.51 -0.60
N MET A 105 17.62 11.23 -0.33
CA MET A 105 18.36 10.50 0.71
C MET A 105 19.87 10.42 0.41
N ASP A 106 20.25 10.40 -0.87
CA ASP A 106 21.65 10.41 -1.34
C ASP A 106 22.40 11.70 -0.93
N ASP A 107 21.72 12.85 -0.93
CA ASP A 107 22.30 14.14 -0.50
C ASP A 107 22.70 14.13 0.98
N SER A 108 21.95 13.41 1.83
CA SER A 108 22.22 13.32 3.26
C SER A 108 23.36 12.37 3.64
N GLU A 109 23.78 11.49 2.73
CA GLU A 109 24.91 10.57 2.95
C GLU A 109 26.25 11.24 2.64
N ASN A 110 26.28 12.19 1.70
CA ASN A 110 27.49 12.94 1.32
C ASN A 110 27.92 14.01 2.34
N ASP A 111 27.01 14.46 3.21
CA ASP A 111 27.26 15.51 4.22
C ASP A 111 27.95 14.97 5.51
N ARG A 112 28.10 13.65 5.64
CA ARG A 112 28.85 13.03 6.76
C ARG A 112 30.31 12.70 6.43
N THR A 113 30.71 12.86 5.17
CA THR A 113 32.10 12.66 4.72
C THR A 113 32.96 13.92 4.76
N GLU A 114 32.40 15.08 5.12
CA GLU A 114 33.14 16.34 5.31
C GLU A 114 33.20 16.85 6.77
N LYS A 115 32.93 15.99 7.77
CA LYS A 115 33.18 16.32 9.19
C LYS A 115 34.29 15.49 9.83
#